data_AF-A0A966S846-F1
#
_entry.id   AF-A0A966S846-F1
#
_cell.length_a   1.000
_cell.length_b   1.000
_cell.length_c   1.000
_cell.angle_alpha   90.00
_cell.angle_beta   90.00
_cell.angle_gamma   90.00
#
_symmetry.space_group_name_H-M   'P 1'
#
loop_
_entity.id
_entity.type
_entity.pdbx_description
1 polymer ?
#
loop_
_entity_poly.entity_id
_entity_poly.type
_entity_poly.pdbx_seq_one_letter_code
_entity_poly.pdbx_strand_id
1 'polypeptide(L)'
;YTLLAKGDFQYELNVPIPFSLVSNSLDNKELHIMPGYWFSYNLYALARNSEKFVDRDKRLDKTIYLEYDFLAPDTINELLQGLSILESNVGRAFQSKTKKATAKNDMVVGRKELLAAAKWIENTPIYLENIENSKRPVKLLKVQAAYDNFRKLVLYYCIKELIGSTRSYNNFLKSSQALLQKNKGKREDWINVGGQLVRKKALEQLKSGIKNGKIRSWDEVHEWYQQQSKKYKLDKLNHAAAVLLEITRIEPDQFNKKRLLSLLEEAKEIENWIARQITHSRQKDYLNPFRKMLYETEAEMKEVIGTLEENPFIQKQNEKRQKFTNQIEMIKGHLLKA
;
A
#
# COMPACT_ATOMS: atom_id res chain seq x y z
N TYR A 1 -6.86 -2.19 6.96
CA TYR A 1 -6.97 -3.63 7.32
C TYR A 1 -6.10 -3.97 8.52
N THR A 2 -6.66 -4.50 9.61
CA THR A 2 -5.89 -4.96 10.79
C THR A 2 -6.38 -6.34 11.18
N LEU A 3 -5.46 -7.29 11.36
CA LEU A 3 -5.77 -8.66 11.78
C LEU A 3 -5.55 -8.79 13.29
N LEU A 4 -6.56 -9.26 14.01
CA LEU A 4 -6.48 -9.55 15.44
C LEU A 4 -6.21 -11.06 15.64
N ALA A 5 -5.09 -11.39 16.27
CA ALA A 5 -4.70 -12.77 16.55
C ALA A 5 -5.39 -13.26 17.83
N LYS A 6 -6.32 -14.22 17.67
CA LYS A 6 -7.21 -14.73 18.71
C LYS A 6 -8.18 -13.64 19.19
N GLY A 7 -9.48 -13.93 19.31
CA GLY A 7 -10.52 -12.91 19.58
C GLY A 7 -10.57 -12.37 21.02
N ASP A 8 -9.47 -12.46 21.78
CA ASP A 8 -9.44 -12.16 23.22
C ASP A 8 -8.70 -10.84 23.48
N PHE A 9 -9.38 -9.72 23.23
CA PHE A 9 -8.89 -8.37 23.51
C PHE A 9 -9.90 -7.67 24.42
N GLN A 10 -9.51 -7.41 25.67
CA GLN A 10 -10.41 -6.93 26.73
C GLN A 10 -10.60 -5.41 26.75
N TYR A 11 -9.80 -4.66 25.98
CA TYR A 11 -9.77 -3.20 25.99
C TYR A 11 -9.96 -2.65 24.57
N GLU A 12 -10.46 -1.42 24.46
CA GLU A 12 -10.59 -0.74 23.18
C GLU A 12 -9.23 -0.52 22.52
N LEU A 13 -9.17 -0.77 21.21
CA LEU A 13 -7.96 -0.63 20.40
C LEU A 13 -8.14 0.44 19.33
N ASN A 14 -7.17 1.34 19.22
CA ASN A 14 -7.01 2.26 18.11
C ASN A 14 -5.67 1.96 17.42
N VAL A 15 -5.70 1.18 16.33
CA VAL A 15 -4.51 0.74 15.59
C VAL A 15 -4.39 1.53 14.28
N PRO A 16 -3.64 2.65 14.25
CA PRO A 16 -3.54 3.53 13.08
C PRO A 16 -2.58 3.01 12.00
N ILE A 17 -1.84 1.93 12.25
CA ILE A 17 -0.88 1.38 11.29
C ILE A 17 -1.57 0.28 10.48
N PRO A 18 -1.72 0.44 9.14
CA PRO A 18 -2.48 -0.48 8.33
C PRO A 18 -1.73 -1.80 8.09
N PHE A 19 -2.48 -2.82 7.68
CA PHE A 19 -2.01 -4.17 7.38
C PHE A 19 -1.25 -4.82 8.55
N SER A 20 -1.61 -4.44 9.77
CA SER A 20 -0.97 -4.94 10.98
C SER A 20 -1.57 -6.26 11.45
N LEU A 21 -0.76 -7.08 12.10
CA LEU A 21 -1.21 -8.15 12.99
C LEU A 21 -1.10 -7.65 14.42
N VAL A 22 -2.17 -7.77 15.20
CA VAL A 22 -2.20 -7.47 16.63
C VAL A 22 -2.30 -8.79 17.37
N SER A 23 -1.47 -9.01 18.38
CA SER A 23 -1.45 -10.26 19.15
C SER A 23 -1.09 -10.01 20.61
N ASN A 24 -1.69 -10.76 21.52
CA ASN A 24 -1.28 -10.74 22.92
C ASN A 24 0.03 -11.52 23.13
N SER A 25 0.99 -10.92 23.83
CA SER A 25 2.14 -11.63 24.39
C SER A 25 1.87 -11.92 25.86
N LEU A 26 1.38 -13.14 26.15
CA LEU A 26 0.99 -13.53 27.50
C LEU A 26 2.19 -13.51 28.46
N ASP A 27 3.34 -14.01 28.02
CA ASP A 27 4.55 -14.12 28.84
C ASP A 27 5.07 -12.74 29.28
N ASN A 28 5.02 -11.75 28.37
CA ASN A 28 5.57 -10.41 28.64
C ASN A 28 4.50 -9.42 29.14
N LYS A 29 3.23 -9.84 29.20
CA LYS A 29 2.07 -8.96 29.48
C LYS A 29 2.05 -7.73 28.57
N GLU A 30 2.33 -7.92 27.28
CA GLU A 30 2.37 -6.85 26.26
C GLU A 30 1.33 -7.09 25.17
N LEU A 31 0.92 -6.01 24.51
CA LEU A 31 0.26 -6.08 23.21
C LEU A 31 1.33 -5.97 22.13
N HIS A 32 1.36 -6.89 21.18
CA HIS A 32 2.29 -6.84 20.05
C HIS A 32 1.56 -6.41 18.79
N ILE A 33 2.19 -5.50 18.05
CA ILE A 33 1.73 -5.06 16.74
C ILE A 33 2.85 -5.33 15.74
N MET A 34 2.56 -6.12 14.71
CA MET A 34 3.44 -6.33 13.56
C MET A 34 2.87 -5.61 12.34
N PRO A 35 3.34 -4.40 12.03
CA PRO A 35 2.95 -3.68 10.83
C PRO A 35 3.32 -4.40 9.55
N GLY A 36 2.53 -4.21 8.49
CA GLY A 36 2.80 -4.82 7.18
C GLY A 36 2.82 -6.36 7.19
N TYR A 37 2.21 -6.98 8.20
CA TYR A 37 2.08 -8.43 8.30
C TYR A 37 1.49 -9.04 7.03
N TRP A 38 0.46 -8.42 6.46
CA TRP A 38 -0.14 -8.93 5.23
C TRP A 38 0.84 -8.95 4.06
N PHE A 39 1.70 -7.95 3.92
CA PHE A 39 2.67 -7.89 2.83
C PHE A 39 3.78 -8.93 2.95
N SER A 40 4.16 -9.25 4.18
CA SER A 40 5.21 -10.23 4.48
C SER A 40 4.72 -11.67 4.48
N TYR A 41 3.46 -11.91 4.84
CA TYR A 41 2.98 -13.27 5.14
C TYR A 41 1.73 -13.69 4.35
N ASN A 42 0.86 -12.75 3.97
CA ASN A 42 -0.45 -13.01 3.38
C ASN A 42 -0.74 -12.19 2.09
N LEU A 43 0.30 -11.84 1.31
CA LEU A 43 0.13 -10.99 0.13
C LEU A 43 -0.73 -11.67 -0.95
N TYR A 44 -0.65 -13.00 -1.05
CA TYR A 44 -1.51 -13.80 -1.92
C TYR A 44 -3.00 -13.51 -1.68
N ALA A 45 -3.42 -13.41 -0.42
CA ALA A 45 -4.82 -13.15 -0.08
C ALA A 45 -5.27 -11.74 -0.52
N LEU A 46 -4.44 -10.71 -0.31
CA LEU A 46 -4.74 -9.34 -0.76
C LEU A 46 -4.89 -9.26 -2.28
N ALA A 47 -3.91 -9.79 -3.01
CA ALA A 47 -3.90 -9.76 -4.46
C ALA A 47 -5.07 -10.58 -5.06
N ARG A 48 -5.33 -11.78 -4.51
CA ARG A 48 -6.43 -12.65 -4.96
C ARG A 48 -7.79 -12.04 -4.69
N ASN A 49 -7.99 -11.41 -3.54
CA ASN A 49 -9.26 -10.78 -3.20
C ASN A 49 -9.55 -9.61 -4.15
N SER A 50 -8.56 -8.80 -4.46
CA SER A 50 -8.69 -7.67 -5.39
C SER A 50 -9.19 -8.13 -6.77
N GLU A 51 -8.69 -9.26 -7.28
CA GLU A 51 -9.19 -9.84 -8.53
C GLU A 51 -10.58 -10.46 -8.39
N LYS A 52 -10.79 -11.23 -7.33
CA LYS A 52 -12.09 -11.88 -7.09
C LYS A 52 -13.22 -10.87 -6.99
N PHE A 53 -12.98 -9.69 -6.41
CA PHE A 53 -14.02 -8.66 -6.31
C PHE A 53 -14.43 -8.14 -7.69
N VAL A 54 -13.49 -8.01 -8.63
CA VAL A 54 -13.80 -7.65 -10.03
C VAL A 54 -14.68 -8.73 -10.67
N ASP A 55 -14.31 -10.01 -10.53
CA ASP A 55 -15.05 -11.13 -11.14
C ASP A 55 -16.45 -11.31 -10.52
N ARG A 56 -16.59 -10.96 -9.24
CA ARG A 56 -17.83 -11.01 -8.45
C ARG A 56 -18.71 -9.77 -8.61
N ASP A 57 -18.22 -8.69 -9.23
CA ASP A 57 -19.05 -7.50 -9.50
C ASP A 57 -20.05 -7.78 -10.63
N LYS A 58 -21.23 -8.27 -10.24
CA LYS A 58 -22.38 -8.57 -11.10
C LYS A 58 -23.40 -7.42 -11.18
N ARG A 59 -23.04 -6.20 -10.75
CA ARG A 59 -23.95 -5.05 -10.87
C ARG A 59 -24.34 -4.83 -12.32
N LEU A 60 -25.64 -4.63 -12.56
CA LEU A 60 -26.19 -4.25 -13.86
C LEU A 60 -25.73 -2.84 -14.23
N ASP A 61 -25.77 -1.92 -13.27
CA ASP A 61 -25.24 -0.56 -13.42
C ASP A 61 -23.83 -0.45 -12.83
N LYS A 62 -22.86 -0.13 -13.71
CA LYS A 62 -21.45 0.11 -13.35
C LYS A 62 -21.03 1.57 -13.52
N THR A 63 -21.99 2.48 -13.56
CA THR A 63 -21.76 3.93 -13.65
C THR A 63 -20.97 4.44 -12.45
N ILE A 64 -21.19 3.83 -11.28
CA ILE A 64 -20.36 4.06 -10.10
C ILE A 64 -19.10 3.20 -10.18
N TYR A 65 -17.96 3.88 -10.31
CA TYR A 65 -16.64 3.26 -10.29
C TYR A 65 -16.31 2.77 -8.89
N LEU A 66 -15.95 1.49 -8.76
CA LEU A 66 -15.47 0.89 -7.51
C LEU A 66 -14.00 0.51 -7.66
N GLU A 67 -13.20 0.91 -6.67
CA GLU A 67 -11.79 0.53 -6.57
C GLU A 67 -11.69 -0.79 -5.79
N TYR A 68 -11.04 -1.78 -6.39
CA TYR A 68 -10.85 -3.10 -5.79
C TYR A 68 -9.40 -3.39 -5.44
N ASP A 69 -8.45 -2.55 -5.90
CA ASP A 69 -7.04 -2.72 -5.60
C ASP A 69 -6.77 -2.37 -4.12
N PHE A 70 -5.98 -3.19 -3.44
CA PHE A 70 -5.57 -2.95 -2.05
C PHE A 70 -4.57 -1.80 -1.91
N LEU A 71 -4.05 -1.25 -3.01
CA LEU A 71 -3.25 -0.02 -3.06
C LEU A 71 -4.08 1.15 -3.60
N ALA A 72 -5.27 1.36 -3.05
CA ALA A 72 -6.13 2.50 -3.33
C ALA A 72 -5.58 3.80 -2.69
N PRO A 73 -5.96 5.00 -3.18
CA PRO A 73 -5.45 6.28 -2.66
C PRO A 73 -5.56 6.49 -1.14
N ASP A 74 -6.67 6.10 -0.52
CA ASP A 74 -6.84 6.14 0.94
C ASP A 74 -5.86 5.22 1.65
N THR A 75 -5.68 4.01 1.13
CA THR A 75 -4.75 3.02 1.66
C THR A 75 -3.30 3.48 1.54
N ILE A 76 -2.94 4.14 0.43
CA ILE A 76 -1.62 4.76 0.27
C ILE A 76 -1.41 5.86 1.30
N ASN A 77 -2.45 6.66 1.61
CA ASN A 77 -2.39 7.65 2.68
C ASN A 77 -2.20 6.99 4.06
N GLU A 78 -2.88 5.88 4.33
CA GLU A 78 -2.68 5.09 5.55
C GLU A 78 -1.24 4.54 5.65
N LEU A 79 -0.65 4.08 4.54
CA LEU A 79 0.74 3.61 4.52
C LEU A 79 1.72 4.76 4.82
N LEU A 80 1.51 5.96 4.26
CA LEU A 80 2.31 7.15 4.56
C LEU A 80 2.18 7.57 6.03
N GLN A 81 0.97 7.51 6.59
CA GLN A 81 0.75 7.73 8.02
C GLN A 81 1.48 6.68 8.86
N GLY A 82 1.42 5.40 8.46
CA GLY A 82 2.17 4.31 9.05
C GLY A 82 3.68 4.58 9.05
N LEU A 83 4.25 5.03 7.93
CA LEU A 83 5.66 5.44 7.85
C LEU A 83 5.98 6.53 8.88
N SER A 84 5.16 7.58 8.96
CA SER A 84 5.37 8.67 9.93
C SER A 84 5.32 8.18 11.38
N ILE A 85 4.42 7.26 11.70
CA ILE A 85 4.34 6.63 13.02
C ILE A 85 5.62 5.83 13.31
N LEU A 86 6.08 4.98 12.39
CA LEU A 86 7.32 4.22 12.58
C LEU A 86 8.52 5.15 12.75
N GLU A 87 8.64 6.17 11.92
CA GLU A 87 9.70 7.18 11.98
C GLU A 87 9.73 7.90 13.33
N SER A 88 8.60 8.39 13.82
CA SER A 88 8.52 9.07 15.12
C SER A 88 8.89 8.14 16.28
N ASN A 89 8.45 6.88 16.27
CA ASN A 89 8.72 5.94 17.36
C ASN A 89 10.17 5.43 17.36
N VAL A 90 10.76 5.20 16.19
CA VAL A 90 12.19 4.90 16.07
C VAL A 90 13.02 6.09 16.53
N GLY A 91 12.63 7.31 16.18
CA GLY A 91 13.30 8.53 16.64
C GLY A 91 13.36 8.61 18.16
N ARG A 92 12.21 8.45 18.82
CA ARG A 92 12.12 8.44 20.29
C ARG A 92 12.99 7.36 20.92
N ALA A 93 12.94 6.14 20.39
CA ALA A 93 13.76 5.03 20.88
C ALA A 93 15.27 5.30 20.71
N PHE A 94 15.68 5.92 19.59
CA PHE A 94 17.07 6.30 19.34
C PHE A 94 17.58 7.36 20.32
N GLN A 95 16.77 8.40 20.59
CA GLN A 95 17.14 9.47 21.52
C GLN A 95 17.25 8.95 22.95
N SER A 96 16.30 8.11 23.38
CA SER A 96 16.35 7.44 24.69
C SER A 96 17.62 6.59 24.84
N LYS A 97 17.95 5.80 23.81
CA LYS A 97 19.15 4.97 23.79
C LYS A 97 20.45 5.77 23.87
N THR A 98 20.53 6.90 23.14
CA THR A 98 21.75 7.70 23.05
C THR A 98 21.91 8.71 24.19
N LYS A 99 20.90 8.86 25.07
CA LYS A 99 20.83 9.88 26.13
C LYS A 99 21.10 11.30 25.62
N LYS A 100 20.92 11.53 24.33
CA LYS A 100 21.09 12.83 23.67
C LYS A 100 19.73 13.24 23.15
N ALA A 101 19.08 14.17 23.86
CA ALA A 101 17.98 14.93 23.29
C ALA A 101 18.57 15.74 22.14
N THR A 102 18.33 15.29 20.90
CA THR A 102 18.68 16.12 19.74
C THR A 102 17.58 17.16 19.57
N ALA A 103 17.92 18.41 19.29
CA ALA A 103 16.95 19.46 18.93
C ALA A 103 16.15 19.15 17.64
N LYS A 104 16.32 17.97 17.05
CA LYS A 104 15.66 17.53 15.82
C LYS A 104 14.38 16.76 16.15
N ASN A 105 13.36 16.97 15.34
CA ASN A 105 12.10 16.23 15.38
C ASN A 105 12.36 14.71 15.30
N ASP A 106 11.78 13.93 16.21
CA ASP A 106 11.90 12.47 16.29
C ASP A 106 11.70 11.79 14.94
N MET A 107 10.70 12.23 14.17
CA MET A 107 10.39 11.69 12.86
C MET A 107 11.58 11.80 11.89
N VAL A 108 12.32 12.91 11.93
CA VAL A 108 13.50 13.11 11.06
C VAL A 108 14.64 12.18 11.46
N VAL A 109 14.85 12.01 12.78
CA VAL A 109 15.88 11.12 13.32
C VAL A 109 15.55 9.67 12.98
N GLY A 110 14.35 9.19 13.33
CA GLY A 110 13.99 7.80 13.11
C GLY A 110 13.93 7.43 11.63
N ARG A 111 13.50 8.34 10.76
CA ARG A 111 13.60 8.17 9.32
C ARG A 111 15.03 7.96 8.84
N LYS A 112 15.99 8.76 9.34
CA LYS A 112 17.40 8.61 8.97
C LYS A 112 17.90 7.22 9.36
N GLU A 113 17.59 6.76 10.56
CA GLU A 113 18.00 5.44 11.07
C GLU A 113 17.33 4.30 10.29
N LEU A 114 16.05 4.43 9.95
CA LEU A 114 15.31 3.47 9.13
C LEU A 114 15.83 3.39 7.70
N LEU A 115 16.14 4.53 7.07
CA LEU A 115 16.74 4.56 5.72
C LEU A 115 18.16 3.99 5.71
N ALA A 116 18.89 4.10 6.81
CA ALA A 116 20.21 3.51 6.98
C ALA A 116 20.14 2.01 7.35
N ALA A 117 18.95 1.45 7.55
CA ALA A 117 18.73 0.09 8.04
C ALA A 117 19.58 -0.22 9.29
N ALA A 118 19.56 0.70 10.25
CA ALA A 118 20.46 0.63 11.40
C ALA A 118 20.19 -0.63 12.25
N LYS A 119 21.20 -1.48 12.42
CA LYS A 119 21.10 -2.80 13.09
C LYS A 119 20.51 -2.75 14.50
N TRP A 120 20.59 -1.60 15.17
CA TRP A 120 20.05 -1.47 16.53
C TRP A 120 18.52 -1.54 16.59
N ILE A 121 17.83 -1.21 15.49
CA ILE A 121 16.36 -1.18 15.41
C ILE A 121 15.78 -2.58 15.70
N GLU A 122 16.44 -3.63 15.22
CA GLU A 122 15.98 -5.02 15.44
C GLU A 122 16.23 -5.50 16.87
N ASN A 123 17.22 -4.94 17.54
CA ASN A 123 17.67 -5.36 18.88
C ASN A 123 17.09 -4.51 20.01
N THR A 124 16.31 -3.47 19.68
CA THR A 124 15.77 -2.53 20.68
C THR A 124 14.26 -2.58 20.63
N PRO A 125 13.57 -2.84 21.76
CA PRO A 125 12.12 -2.73 21.82
C PRO A 125 11.67 -1.31 21.49
N ILE A 126 10.73 -1.20 20.54
CA ILE A 126 10.10 0.06 20.18
C ILE A 126 8.63 -0.05 20.56
N TYR A 127 8.14 0.92 21.32
CA TYR A 127 6.77 0.91 21.84
C TYR A 127 5.92 2.00 21.19
N LEU A 128 4.61 1.76 21.15
CA LEU A 128 3.59 2.72 20.80
C LEU A 128 2.83 3.13 22.07
N GLU A 129 2.36 4.37 22.06
CA GLU A 129 1.51 4.94 23.11
C GLU A 129 0.09 5.14 22.58
N ASN A 130 -0.90 5.16 23.46
CA ASN A 130 -2.31 5.46 23.16
C ASN A 130 -2.93 4.55 22.09
N ILE A 131 -2.51 3.28 22.03
CA ILE A 131 -3.05 2.28 21.11
C ILE A 131 -4.13 1.43 21.75
N GLU A 132 -3.95 1.09 23.02
CA GLU A 132 -4.93 0.34 23.80
C GLU A 132 -5.36 1.19 24.99
N ASN A 133 -6.66 1.13 25.33
CA ASN A 133 -7.21 1.75 26.53
C ASN A 133 -6.83 0.98 27.80
N SER A 134 -5.54 0.78 28.04
CA SER A 134 -4.99 0.07 29.19
C SER A 134 -3.58 0.58 29.51
N LYS A 135 -3.02 0.15 30.64
CA LYS A 135 -1.61 0.44 31.00
C LYS A 135 -0.61 -0.52 30.34
N ARG A 136 -1.11 -1.48 29.55
CA ARG A 136 -0.28 -2.49 28.91
C ARG A 136 0.62 -1.85 27.85
N PRO A 137 1.94 -2.10 27.88
CA PRO A 137 2.82 -1.61 26.83
C PRO A 137 2.49 -2.26 25.49
N VAL A 138 2.56 -1.46 24.42
CA VAL A 138 2.29 -1.91 23.04
C VAL A 138 3.58 -1.92 22.25
N LYS A 139 4.11 -3.10 21.94
CA LYS A 139 5.40 -3.29 21.28
C LYS A 139 5.23 -3.44 19.77
N LEU A 140 6.05 -2.73 19.01
CA LEU A 140 6.19 -2.90 17.58
C LEU A 140 7.16 -4.05 17.25
N LEU A 141 6.73 -4.93 16.35
CA LEU A 141 7.52 -6.03 15.81
C LEU A 141 7.92 -5.73 14.37
N LYS A 142 9.11 -6.21 13.96
CA LYS A 142 9.60 -6.17 12.56
C LYS A 142 9.56 -4.77 11.93
N VAL A 143 9.88 -3.75 12.72
CA VAL A 143 9.80 -2.32 12.34
C VAL A 143 10.51 -2.01 11.03
N GLN A 144 11.77 -2.44 10.86
CA GLN A 144 12.55 -2.19 9.64
C GLN A 144 11.87 -2.80 8.41
N ALA A 145 11.50 -4.09 8.50
CA ALA A 145 10.85 -4.80 7.40
C ALA A 145 9.51 -4.16 7.00
N ALA A 146 8.73 -3.70 7.99
CA ALA A 146 7.48 -3.01 7.72
C ALA A 146 7.69 -1.67 7.02
N TYR A 147 8.64 -0.88 7.49
CA TYR A 147 9.00 0.41 6.88
C TYR A 147 9.43 0.22 5.43
N ASP A 148 10.30 -0.76 5.15
CA ASP A 148 10.76 -1.06 3.80
C ASP A 148 9.60 -1.50 2.89
N ASN A 149 8.69 -2.35 3.39
CA ASN A 149 7.53 -2.80 2.62
C ASN A 149 6.56 -1.65 2.31
N PHE A 150 6.28 -0.77 3.27
CA PHE A 150 5.42 0.40 3.04
C PHE A 150 6.03 1.32 1.98
N ARG A 151 7.33 1.63 2.07
CA ARG A 151 8.01 2.46 1.06
C ARG A 151 7.96 1.82 -0.33
N LYS A 152 8.25 0.53 -0.44
CA LYS A 152 8.18 -0.22 -1.71
C LYS A 152 6.79 -0.13 -2.33
N LEU A 153 5.74 -0.43 -1.57
CA LEU A 153 4.38 -0.47 -2.11
C LEU A 153 3.86 0.92 -2.48
N VAL A 154 4.19 1.95 -1.71
CA VAL A 154 3.88 3.35 -2.05
C VAL A 154 4.59 3.75 -3.35
N LEU A 155 5.87 3.44 -3.50
CA LEU A 155 6.61 3.73 -4.73
C LEU A 155 6.04 2.99 -5.93
N TYR A 156 5.75 1.70 -5.77
CA TYR A 156 5.17 0.86 -6.81
C TYR A 156 3.82 1.40 -7.27
N TYR A 157 2.94 1.80 -6.35
CA TYR A 157 1.68 2.48 -6.67
C TYR A 157 1.93 3.71 -7.56
N CYS A 158 2.87 4.58 -7.19
CA CYS A 158 3.15 5.78 -7.96
C CYS A 158 3.58 5.49 -9.39
N ILE A 159 4.55 4.58 -9.57
CA ILE A 159 5.10 4.26 -10.90
C ILE A 159 4.07 3.49 -11.74
N LYS A 160 3.31 2.57 -11.13
CA LYS A 160 2.22 1.83 -11.80
C LYS A 160 1.17 2.79 -12.38
N GLU A 161 0.73 3.78 -11.61
CA GLU A 161 -0.27 4.75 -12.09
C GLU A 161 0.31 5.67 -13.19
N LEU A 162 1.58 6.10 -13.07
CA LEU A 162 2.25 6.86 -14.14
C LEU A 162 2.32 6.07 -15.45
N ILE A 163 2.78 4.81 -15.39
CA ILE A 163 2.85 3.92 -16.56
C ILE A 163 1.46 3.68 -17.14
N GLY A 164 0.47 3.37 -16.30
CA GLY A 164 -0.91 3.09 -16.72
C GLY A 164 -1.62 4.28 -17.38
N SER A 165 -1.20 5.52 -17.06
CA SER A 165 -1.75 6.74 -17.68
C SER A 165 -1.12 7.12 -19.02
N THR A 166 -0.04 6.46 -19.42
CA THR A 166 0.75 6.85 -20.59
C THR A 166 0.06 6.48 -21.88
N ARG A 167 -0.16 7.49 -22.74
CA ARG A 167 -0.67 7.31 -24.12
C ARG A 167 0.45 7.18 -25.16
N SER A 168 1.64 7.70 -24.86
CA SER A 168 2.81 7.66 -25.76
C SER A 168 4.10 7.66 -24.95
N TYR A 169 4.99 6.72 -25.25
CA TYR A 169 6.27 6.57 -24.54
C TYR A 169 7.31 7.63 -24.90
N ASN A 170 7.21 8.25 -26.09
CA ASN A 170 8.17 9.26 -26.58
C ASN A 170 8.27 10.49 -25.66
N ASN A 171 7.16 10.89 -25.04
CA ASN A 171 7.09 12.06 -24.17
C ASN A 171 6.91 11.71 -22.69
N PHE A 172 7.22 10.48 -22.30
CA PHE A 172 6.95 9.98 -20.95
C PHE A 172 7.61 10.84 -19.86
N LEU A 173 8.89 11.18 -20.02
CA LEU A 173 9.62 12.00 -19.05
C LEU A 173 9.00 13.39 -18.90
N LYS A 174 8.82 14.12 -20.01
CA LYS A 174 8.29 15.48 -20.01
C LYS A 174 6.85 15.55 -19.48
N SER A 175 6.01 14.60 -19.89
CA SER A 175 4.62 14.52 -19.40
C SER A 175 4.56 14.16 -17.91
N SER A 176 5.40 13.24 -17.44
CA SER A 176 5.53 12.92 -16.01
C SER A 176 6.03 14.11 -15.21
N GLN A 177 7.06 14.83 -15.67
CA GLN A 177 7.55 16.05 -15.02
C GLN A 177 6.45 17.12 -14.91
N ALA A 178 5.69 17.37 -15.99
CA ALA A 178 4.59 18.33 -15.98
C ALA A 178 3.48 17.92 -14.98
N LEU A 179 3.18 16.62 -14.90
CA LEU A 179 2.21 16.08 -13.95
C LEU A 179 2.70 16.23 -12.49
N LEU A 180 3.99 15.97 -12.24
CA LEU A 180 4.60 16.16 -10.93
C LEU A 180 4.58 17.64 -10.52
N GLN A 181 4.98 18.54 -11.42
CA GLN A 181 4.93 19.98 -11.18
C GLN A 181 3.52 20.46 -10.83
N LYS A 182 2.50 19.98 -11.56
CA LYS A 182 1.09 20.32 -11.31
C LYS A 182 0.64 19.89 -9.91
N ASN A 183 1.14 18.77 -9.40
CA ASN A 183 0.68 18.11 -8.17
C ASN A 183 1.62 18.26 -6.97
N LYS A 184 2.70 19.06 -7.08
CA LYS A 184 3.62 19.33 -5.98
C LYS A 184 2.88 19.87 -4.75
N GLY A 185 2.99 19.16 -3.63
CA GLY A 185 2.37 19.53 -2.35
C GLY A 185 0.83 19.46 -2.35
N LYS A 186 0.22 18.74 -3.30
CA LYS A 186 -1.24 18.64 -3.47
C LYS A 186 -1.78 17.25 -3.20
N ARG A 187 -1.14 16.47 -2.31
CA ARG A 187 -1.74 15.21 -1.85
C ARG A 187 -3.07 15.53 -1.14
N GLU A 188 -4.10 14.76 -1.47
CA GLU A 188 -5.44 14.93 -0.93
C GLU A 188 -5.84 13.69 -0.12
N ASP A 189 -6.65 13.92 0.90
CA ASP A 189 -7.31 12.84 1.64
C ASP A 189 -8.44 12.23 0.81
N TRP A 190 -8.66 10.93 1.02
CA TRP A 190 -9.71 10.15 0.38
C TRP A 190 -10.61 9.51 1.43
N ILE A 191 -11.87 9.30 1.07
CA ILE A 191 -12.89 8.71 1.94
C ILE A 191 -13.82 7.83 1.13
N ASN A 192 -14.17 6.67 1.70
CA ASN A 192 -15.16 5.79 1.13
C ASN A 192 -16.57 6.30 1.47
N VAL A 193 -17.39 6.55 0.45
CA VAL A 193 -18.78 6.99 0.59
C VAL A 193 -19.67 6.03 -0.19
N GLY A 194 -20.38 5.15 0.53
CA GLY A 194 -21.29 4.19 -0.09
C GLY A 194 -20.60 3.19 -1.03
N GLY A 195 -19.32 2.87 -0.79
CA GLY A 195 -18.52 1.98 -1.63
C GLY A 195 -17.66 2.72 -2.66
N GLN A 196 -17.99 3.96 -3.02
CA GLN A 196 -17.17 4.76 -3.92
C GLN A 196 -16.09 5.51 -3.14
N LEU A 197 -14.84 5.36 -3.56
CA LEU A 197 -13.73 6.12 -3.00
C LEU A 197 -13.63 7.48 -3.69
N VAL A 198 -13.72 8.57 -2.91
CA VAL A 198 -13.72 9.95 -3.40
C VAL A 198 -12.76 10.83 -2.61
N ARG A 199 -12.34 11.95 -3.19
CA ARG A 199 -11.55 12.96 -2.46
C ARG A 199 -12.39 13.58 -1.36
N LYS A 200 -11.83 13.70 -0.16
CA LYS A 200 -12.52 14.28 1.01
C LYS A 200 -13.00 15.70 0.74
N LYS A 201 -12.20 16.52 0.04
CA LYS A 201 -12.61 17.88 -0.37
C LYS A 201 -13.84 17.87 -1.29
N ALA A 202 -13.95 16.91 -2.19
CA ALA A 202 -15.12 16.79 -3.08
C ALA A 202 -16.39 16.44 -2.28
N LEU A 203 -16.28 15.57 -1.28
CA LEU A 203 -17.40 15.27 -0.38
C LEU A 203 -17.83 16.49 0.44
N GLU A 204 -16.88 17.27 0.96
CA GLU A 204 -17.22 18.50 1.70
C GLU A 204 -17.89 19.55 0.80
N GLN A 205 -17.49 19.63 -0.48
CA GLN A 205 -18.19 20.44 -1.48
C GLN A 205 -19.63 19.97 -1.71
N LEU A 206 -19.86 18.66 -1.81
CA LEU A 206 -21.21 18.08 -1.91
C LEU A 206 -22.05 18.47 -0.68
N LYS A 207 -21.54 18.23 0.54
CA LYS A 207 -22.25 18.56 1.79
C LYS A 207 -22.58 20.05 1.87
N SER A 208 -21.66 20.91 1.47
CA SER A 208 -21.89 22.36 1.42
C SER A 208 -22.99 22.73 0.41
N GLY A 209 -22.96 22.12 -0.79
CA GLY A 209 -23.98 22.29 -1.83
C GLY A 209 -25.39 21.87 -1.37
N ILE A 210 -25.49 20.81 -0.57
CA ILE A 210 -26.75 20.38 0.03
C ILE A 210 -27.21 21.41 1.08
N LYS A 211 -26.32 21.79 2.02
CA LYS A 211 -26.64 22.72 3.10
C LYS A 211 -27.08 24.10 2.63
N ASN A 212 -26.52 24.60 1.53
CA ASN A 212 -26.87 25.91 0.98
C ASN A 212 -27.97 25.86 -0.11
N GLY A 213 -28.59 24.70 -0.31
CA GLY A 213 -29.67 24.52 -1.28
C GLY A 213 -29.24 24.67 -2.74
N LYS A 214 -27.95 24.55 -3.08
CA LYS A 214 -27.50 24.39 -4.47
C LYS A 214 -27.78 23.00 -5.02
N ILE A 215 -27.77 22.00 -4.14
CA ILE A 215 -28.15 20.63 -4.44
C ILE A 215 -29.46 20.35 -3.70
N ARG A 216 -30.53 20.07 -4.45
CA ARG A 216 -31.91 20.04 -3.93
C ARG A 216 -32.60 18.69 -4.09
N SER A 217 -32.02 17.76 -4.82
CA SER A 217 -32.63 16.46 -5.10
C SER A 217 -31.64 15.31 -4.97
N TRP A 218 -32.18 14.10 -4.81
CA TRP A 218 -31.39 12.87 -4.86
C TRP A 218 -30.77 12.63 -6.24
N ASP A 219 -31.45 13.04 -7.31
CA ASP A 219 -30.93 12.90 -8.69
C ASP A 219 -29.64 13.71 -8.88
N GLU A 220 -29.57 14.93 -8.34
CA GLU A 220 -28.36 15.76 -8.38
C GLU A 220 -27.22 15.14 -7.55
N VAL A 221 -27.54 14.50 -6.40
CA VAL A 221 -26.56 13.74 -5.61
C VAL A 221 -26.05 12.54 -6.40
N HIS A 222 -26.93 11.80 -7.08
CA HIS A 222 -26.54 10.68 -7.93
C HIS A 222 -25.69 11.13 -9.11
N GLU A 223 -26.05 12.23 -9.78
CA GLU A 223 -25.24 12.81 -10.85
C GLU A 223 -23.83 13.16 -10.33
N TRP A 224 -23.72 13.72 -9.13
CA TRP A 224 -22.44 13.98 -8.50
C TRP A 224 -21.59 12.72 -8.35
N TYR A 225 -22.15 11.59 -7.88
CA TYR A 225 -21.42 10.32 -7.79
C TYR A 225 -20.92 9.83 -9.17
N GLN A 226 -21.75 9.96 -10.21
CA GLN A 226 -21.37 9.63 -11.58
C GLN A 226 -20.22 10.53 -12.08
N GLN A 227 -20.27 11.82 -11.77
CA GLN A 227 -19.21 12.76 -12.11
C GLN A 227 -17.90 12.44 -11.38
N GLN A 228 -17.95 12.07 -10.09
CA GLN A 228 -16.76 11.62 -9.36
C GLN A 228 -16.20 10.32 -9.95
N SER A 229 -17.07 9.40 -10.37
CA SER A 229 -16.65 8.14 -11.00
C SER A 229 -15.89 8.37 -12.30
N LYS A 230 -16.34 9.31 -13.13
CA LYS A 230 -15.66 9.72 -14.37
C LYS A 230 -14.28 10.34 -14.10
N LYS A 231 -14.12 11.07 -12.99
CA LYS A 231 -12.87 11.75 -12.60
C LYS A 231 -11.88 10.83 -11.89
N TYR A 232 -12.34 9.70 -11.34
CA TYR A 232 -11.56 8.86 -10.44
C TYR A 232 -10.15 8.52 -10.95
N LYS A 233 -10.02 8.02 -12.19
CA LYS A 233 -8.71 7.64 -12.75
C LYS A 233 -7.74 8.82 -12.83
N LEU A 234 -8.22 10.00 -13.19
CA LEU A 234 -7.40 11.21 -13.26
C LEU A 234 -7.01 11.70 -11.86
N ASP A 235 -7.95 11.67 -10.91
CA ASP A 235 -7.70 12.06 -9.53
C ASP A 235 -6.71 11.10 -8.84
N LYS A 236 -6.80 9.79 -9.11
CA LYS A 236 -5.86 8.77 -8.66
C LYS A 236 -4.44 9.00 -9.21
N LEU A 237 -4.33 9.37 -10.48
CA LEU A 237 -3.06 9.74 -11.12
C LEU A 237 -2.45 11.01 -10.51
N ASN A 238 -3.26 12.05 -10.29
CA ASN A 238 -2.81 13.27 -9.62
C ASN A 238 -2.31 12.97 -8.20
N HIS A 239 -3.02 12.10 -7.48
CA HIS A 239 -2.61 11.61 -6.17
C HIS A 239 -1.27 10.87 -6.21
N ALA A 240 -1.10 9.93 -7.15
CA ALA A 240 0.17 9.22 -7.36
C ALA A 240 1.35 10.16 -7.64
N ALA A 241 1.14 11.20 -8.45
CA ALA A 241 2.18 12.20 -8.70
C ALA A 241 2.58 12.98 -7.45
N ALA A 242 1.61 13.42 -6.64
CA ALA A 242 1.89 14.10 -5.37
C ALA A 242 2.66 13.19 -4.40
N VAL A 243 2.20 11.94 -4.24
CA VAL A 243 2.82 10.94 -3.37
C VAL A 243 4.24 10.60 -3.82
N LEU A 244 4.50 10.53 -5.13
CA LEU A 244 5.84 10.25 -5.65
C LEU A 244 6.86 11.29 -5.18
N LEU A 245 6.51 12.58 -5.21
CA LEU A 245 7.38 13.65 -4.72
C LEU A 245 7.61 13.54 -3.21
N GLU A 246 6.57 13.22 -2.43
CA GLU A 246 6.69 13.05 -0.98
C GLU A 246 7.59 11.87 -0.58
N ILE A 247 7.40 10.70 -1.20
CA ILE A 247 8.12 9.47 -0.83
C ILE A 247 9.58 9.46 -1.31
N THR A 248 9.87 10.11 -2.45
CA THR A 248 11.23 10.20 -3.00
C THR A 248 11.98 11.44 -2.52
N ARG A 249 11.28 12.45 -1.99
CA ARG A 249 11.82 13.76 -1.61
C ARG A 249 12.58 14.48 -2.71
N ILE A 250 12.14 14.29 -3.93
CA ILE A 250 12.66 15.04 -5.06
C ILE A 250 11.76 16.21 -5.37
N GLU A 251 12.35 17.25 -5.92
CA GLU A 251 11.63 18.32 -6.59
C GLU A 251 11.28 17.92 -8.03
N PRO A 252 10.23 18.49 -8.65
CA PRO A 252 9.81 18.11 -10.01
C PRO A 252 10.92 18.26 -11.07
N ASP A 253 11.79 19.26 -10.94
CA ASP A 253 12.96 19.49 -11.80
C ASP A 253 14.04 18.41 -11.62
N GLN A 254 14.12 17.80 -10.44
CA GLN A 254 15.03 16.69 -10.14
C GLN A 254 14.55 15.34 -10.71
N PHE A 255 13.29 15.25 -11.16
CA PHE A 255 12.77 14.09 -11.87
C PHE A 255 13.30 14.03 -13.31
N ASN A 256 14.59 13.73 -13.45
CA ASN A 256 15.29 13.65 -14.73
C ASN A 256 15.39 12.20 -15.25
N LYS A 257 15.96 12.04 -16.46
CA LYS A 257 16.15 10.74 -17.12
C LYS A 257 16.81 9.69 -16.21
N LYS A 258 17.90 10.04 -15.51
CA LYS A 258 18.60 9.12 -14.60
C LYS A 258 17.69 8.67 -13.45
N ARG A 259 16.98 9.61 -12.83
CA ARG A 259 16.06 9.30 -11.72
C ARG A 259 14.90 8.43 -12.19
N LEU A 260 14.30 8.75 -13.34
CA LEU A 260 13.22 7.97 -13.93
C LEU A 260 13.67 6.53 -14.22
N LEU A 261 14.84 6.33 -14.85
CA LEU A 261 15.37 4.99 -15.12
C LEU A 261 15.56 4.17 -13.83
N SER A 262 16.06 4.80 -12.77
CA SER A 262 16.21 4.17 -11.45
C SER A 262 14.86 3.77 -10.84
N LEU A 263 13.86 4.65 -10.92
CA LEU A 263 12.52 4.40 -10.37
C LEU A 263 11.77 3.30 -11.13
N LEU A 264 11.94 3.26 -12.46
CA LEU A 264 11.40 2.19 -13.29
C LEU A 264 12.01 0.83 -12.92
N GLU A 265 13.32 0.77 -12.71
CA GLU A 265 13.97 -0.47 -12.29
C GLU A 265 13.53 -0.90 -10.88
N GLU A 266 13.44 0.05 -9.95
CA GLU A 266 12.95 -0.24 -8.60
C GLU A 266 11.51 -0.78 -8.63
N ALA A 267 10.63 -0.18 -9.43
CA ALA A 267 9.26 -0.65 -9.60
C ALA A 267 9.19 -2.06 -10.21
N LYS A 268 10.05 -2.38 -11.18
CA LYS A 268 10.18 -3.72 -11.76
C LYS A 268 10.62 -4.75 -10.70
N GLU A 269 11.61 -4.41 -9.89
CA GLU A 269 12.05 -5.29 -8.79
C GLU A 269 10.98 -5.49 -7.72
N ILE A 270 10.18 -4.45 -7.44
CA ILE A 270 9.04 -4.57 -6.53
C ILE A 270 7.97 -5.49 -7.13
N GLU A 271 7.63 -5.37 -8.42
CA GLU A 271 6.70 -6.29 -9.09
C GLU A 271 7.20 -7.75 -9.03
N ASN A 272 8.49 -7.97 -9.28
CA ASN A 272 9.13 -9.28 -9.16
C ASN A 272 9.06 -9.81 -7.72
N TRP A 273 9.26 -8.95 -6.72
CA TRP A 273 9.10 -9.29 -5.31
C TRP A 273 7.64 -9.64 -4.97
N ILE A 274 6.66 -8.85 -5.43
CA ILE A 274 5.22 -9.12 -5.23
C ILE A 274 4.87 -10.50 -5.79
N ALA A 275 5.27 -10.80 -7.02
CA ALA A 275 5.01 -12.10 -7.65
C ALA A 275 5.63 -13.25 -6.83
N ARG A 276 6.88 -13.09 -6.36
CA ARG A 276 7.54 -14.09 -5.50
C ARG A 276 6.81 -14.29 -4.17
N GLN A 277 6.35 -13.21 -3.52
CA GLN A 277 5.60 -13.31 -2.26
C GLN A 277 4.25 -14.00 -2.45
N ILE A 278 3.56 -13.75 -3.56
CA ILE A 278 2.31 -14.43 -3.92
C ILE A 278 2.57 -15.93 -4.08
N THR A 279 3.58 -16.32 -4.87
CA THR A 279 3.94 -17.73 -5.07
C THR A 279 4.35 -18.40 -3.76
N HIS A 280 5.23 -17.78 -2.98
CA HIS A 280 5.70 -18.34 -1.70
C HIS A 280 4.56 -18.49 -0.68
N SER A 281 3.68 -17.49 -0.55
CA SER A 281 2.52 -17.57 0.34
C SER A 281 1.61 -18.74 -0.04
N ARG A 282 1.41 -19.00 -1.34
CA ARG A 282 0.62 -20.14 -1.82
C ARG A 282 1.36 -21.47 -1.68
N GLN A 283 2.67 -21.52 -1.92
CA GLN A 283 3.49 -22.71 -1.81
C GLN A 283 3.44 -23.34 -0.41
N LYS A 284 3.29 -22.53 0.65
CA LYS A 284 3.11 -23.02 2.02
C LYS A 284 1.95 -23.99 2.16
N ASP A 285 0.87 -23.82 1.40
CA ASP A 285 -0.27 -24.74 1.43
C ASP A 285 0.08 -26.12 0.84
N TYR A 286 0.98 -26.19 -0.14
CA TYR A 286 1.42 -27.43 -0.79
C TYR A 286 2.50 -28.17 0.01
N LEU A 287 3.32 -27.42 0.78
CA LEU A 287 4.41 -27.99 1.57
C LEU A 287 4.00 -28.38 3.00
N ASN A 288 2.83 -27.94 3.48
CA ASN A 288 2.41 -28.17 4.86
C ASN A 288 2.07 -29.66 5.12
N PRO A 289 2.82 -30.35 6.02
CA PRO A 289 2.57 -31.77 6.31
C PRO A 289 1.15 -32.07 6.81
N PHE A 290 0.55 -31.16 7.59
CA PHE A 290 -0.81 -31.30 8.11
C PHE A 290 -1.90 -31.07 7.05
N ARG A 291 -1.57 -30.44 5.93
CA ARG A 291 -2.47 -30.42 4.77
C ARG A 291 -2.27 -31.66 3.90
N LYS A 292 -1.02 -32.13 3.79
CA LYS A 292 -0.68 -33.35 3.03
C LYS A 292 -1.31 -34.61 3.62
N MET A 293 -1.46 -34.70 4.95
CA MET A 293 -2.07 -35.87 5.62
C MET A 293 -3.52 -36.14 5.23
N LEU A 294 -4.20 -35.22 4.55
CA LEU A 294 -5.55 -35.42 4.03
C LEU A 294 -5.60 -36.25 2.75
N TYR A 295 -4.44 -36.57 2.17
CA TYR A 295 -4.29 -37.33 0.93
C TYR A 295 -3.41 -38.56 1.23
N GLU A 296 -3.73 -39.70 0.61
CA GLU A 296 -2.97 -40.95 0.71
C GLU A 296 -1.62 -40.82 0.00
N THR A 297 -1.55 -40.08 -1.12
CA THR A 297 -0.32 -39.88 -1.90
C THR A 297 -0.17 -38.45 -2.42
N GLU A 298 1.06 -38.06 -2.79
CA GLU A 298 1.29 -36.77 -3.48
C GLU A 298 0.62 -36.72 -4.86
N ALA A 299 0.42 -37.86 -5.52
CA ALA A 299 -0.28 -37.94 -6.79
C ALA A 299 -1.77 -37.61 -6.61
N GLU A 300 -2.44 -38.20 -5.62
CA GLU A 300 -3.81 -37.86 -5.26
C GLU A 300 -3.95 -36.39 -4.89
N MET A 301 -3.03 -35.85 -4.08
CA MET A 301 -3.02 -34.42 -3.75
C MET A 301 -2.97 -33.56 -5.02
N LYS A 302 -2.07 -33.87 -5.96
CA LYS A 302 -1.94 -33.10 -7.22
C LYS A 302 -3.20 -33.21 -8.09
N GLU A 303 -3.85 -34.37 -8.15
CA GLU A 303 -5.13 -34.52 -8.86
C GLU A 303 -6.25 -33.69 -8.22
N VAL A 304 -6.31 -33.62 -6.88
CA VAL A 304 -7.39 -32.90 -6.17
C VAL A 304 -7.18 -31.39 -6.18
N ILE A 305 -5.98 -30.90 -5.86
CA ILE A 305 -5.72 -29.46 -5.71
C ILE A 305 -4.94 -28.82 -6.87
N GLY A 306 -4.55 -29.61 -7.87
CA GLY A 306 -3.68 -29.20 -8.97
C GLY A 306 -2.22 -29.01 -8.54
N THR A 307 -1.35 -28.65 -9.49
CA THR A 307 0.01 -28.19 -9.18
C THR A 307 0.06 -26.70 -8.84
N LEU A 308 1.16 -26.24 -8.26
CA LEU A 308 1.34 -24.81 -7.96
C LEU A 308 1.48 -24.00 -9.26
N GLU A 309 2.13 -24.58 -10.26
CA GLU A 309 2.41 -24.01 -11.58
C GLU A 309 1.14 -23.84 -12.41
N GLU A 310 0.18 -24.76 -12.26
CA GLU A 310 -1.13 -24.72 -12.91
C GLU A 310 -2.12 -23.79 -12.21
N ASN A 311 -1.75 -23.18 -11.07
CA ASN A 311 -2.65 -22.30 -10.35
C ASN A 311 -3.04 -21.09 -11.23
N PRO A 312 -4.33 -20.95 -11.64
CA PRO A 312 -4.71 -19.95 -12.64
C PRO A 312 -4.45 -18.51 -12.20
N PHE A 313 -4.53 -18.26 -10.89
CA PHE A 313 -4.24 -16.95 -10.32
C PHE A 313 -2.74 -16.61 -10.38
N ILE A 314 -1.85 -17.58 -10.14
CA ILE A 314 -0.39 -17.37 -10.26
C ILE A 314 -0.01 -17.12 -11.71
N GLN A 315 -0.58 -17.88 -12.66
CA GLN A 315 -0.34 -17.68 -14.09
C GLN A 315 -0.76 -16.27 -14.55
N LYS A 316 -1.98 -15.85 -14.20
CA LYS A 316 -2.48 -14.50 -14.50
C LYS A 316 -1.63 -13.40 -13.86
N GLN A 317 -1.13 -13.60 -12.65
CA GLN A 317 -0.22 -12.65 -12.02
C GLN A 317 1.13 -12.58 -12.74
N ASN A 318 1.67 -13.71 -13.21
CA ASN A 318 2.90 -13.73 -14.01
C ASN A 318 2.72 -13.03 -15.36
N GLU A 319 1.56 -13.16 -16.01
CA GLU A 319 1.24 -12.39 -17.21
C GLU A 319 1.19 -10.89 -16.95
N LYS A 320 0.56 -10.46 -15.85
CA LYS A 320 0.53 -9.04 -15.43
C LYS A 320 1.93 -8.50 -15.19
N ARG A 321 2.77 -9.27 -14.47
CA ARG A 321 4.19 -8.94 -14.27
C ARG A 321 4.93 -8.80 -15.59
N GLN A 322 4.72 -9.71 -16.54
CA GLN A 322 5.39 -9.65 -17.84
C GLN A 322 4.95 -8.43 -18.64
N LYS A 323 3.64 -8.13 -18.65
CA LYS A 323 3.10 -6.92 -19.30
C LYS A 323 3.72 -5.66 -18.70
N PHE A 324 3.79 -5.57 -17.37
CA PHE A 324 4.38 -4.44 -16.67
C PHE A 324 5.88 -4.29 -16.98
N THR A 325 6.63 -5.38 -16.94
CA THR A 325 8.05 -5.41 -17.32
C THR A 325 8.25 -4.93 -18.76
N ASN A 326 7.43 -5.42 -19.70
CA ASN A 326 7.52 -5.01 -21.11
C ASN A 326 7.24 -3.50 -21.27
N GLN A 327 6.25 -2.94 -20.57
CA GLN A 327 5.98 -1.50 -20.59
C GLN A 327 7.19 -0.69 -20.08
N ILE A 328 7.84 -1.16 -19.01
CA ILE A 328 9.05 -0.55 -18.47
C ILE A 328 10.18 -0.56 -19.51
N GLU A 329 10.45 -1.71 -20.12
CA GLU A 329 11.52 -1.81 -21.13
C GLU A 329 11.24 -0.96 -22.37
N MET A 330 9.97 -0.85 -22.80
CA MET A 330 9.59 0.08 -23.86
C MET A 330 9.90 1.54 -23.48
N ILE A 331 9.48 1.98 -22.28
CA ILE A 331 9.77 3.34 -21.79
C ILE A 331 11.28 3.57 -21.73
N LYS A 332 12.04 2.63 -21.17
CA LYS A 332 13.51 2.70 -21.11
C LYS A 332 14.13 2.82 -22.50
N GLY A 333 13.69 2.02 -23.47
CA GLY A 333 14.16 2.07 -24.85
C GLY A 333 13.92 3.44 -25.50
N HIS A 334 12.76 4.05 -25.29
CA HIS A 334 12.48 5.41 -25.77
C HIS A 334 13.32 6.47 -25.07
N LEU A 335 13.52 6.33 -23.76
CA LEU A 335 14.36 7.25 -22.99
C LEU A 335 15.83 7.18 -23.39
N LEU A 336 16.35 6.02 -23.80
CA LEU A 336 17.75 5.86 -24.18
C LEU A 336 18.04 6.37 -25.61
N LYS A 337 17.03 6.35 -26.48
CA LYS A 337 17.12 6.87 -27.86
C LYS A 337 16.98 8.40 -27.94
N ALA A 338 16.29 9.01 -26.96
CA ALA A 338 16.17 10.46 -26.79
C ALA A 338 17.27 11.00 -25.87
#